data_AF-A0A9E7CYB8-F1
#
_entry.id   AF-A0A9E7CYB8-F1
#
_cell.length_a   1.000
_cell.length_b   1.000
_cell.length_c   1.000
_cell.angle_alpha   90.00
_cell.angle_beta   90.00
_cell.angle_gamma   90.00
#
_symmetry.space_group_name_H-M   'P 1'
#
loop_
_entity.id
_entity.type
_entity.pdbx_description
1 polymer ?
#
loop_
_entity_poly.entity_id
_entity_poly.type
_entity_poly.pdbx_seq_one_letter_code
_entity_poly.pdbx_strand_id
1 'polypeptide(L)' 'MLRLQGLQAEGKGWREMARETGHSKNTVKKYLRDGHPVEAKRRPQRRTKLEPFIPQIEQWMSEGLFLLSPGI' A
#
# COMPACT_ATOMS: atom_id res chain seq x y z
N MET A 1 12.34 -9.87 11.68
CA MET A 1 11.97 -8.88 12.72
C MET A 1 13.16 -7.95 12.94
N LEU A 2 12.98 -6.63 12.89
CA LEU A 2 14.03 -5.64 13.11
C LEU A 2 14.19 -5.35 14.62
N ARG A 3 15.36 -5.59 15.21
CA ARG A 3 15.63 -5.36 16.65
C ARG A 3 15.91 -3.88 16.98
N LEU A 4 15.07 -2.95 16.52
CA LEU A 4 15.33 -1.50 16.66
C LEU A 4 15.17 -1.00 18.10
N GLN A 5 14.19 -1.52 18.86
CA GLN A 5 13.97 -1.10 20.25
C GLN A 5 15.15 -1.46 21.15
N GLY A 6 15.74 -2.65 20.97
CA GLY A 6 16.94 -3.07 21.71
C GLY A 6 18.13 -2.16 21.41
N LEU A 7 18.38 -1.86 20.14
CA LEU A 7 19.46 -0.95 19.74
C LEU A 7 19.24 0.49 20.23
N GLN A 8 17.98 0.93 20.29
CA GLN A 8 17.65 2.23 20.89
C GLN A 8 17.89 2.24 22.40
N ALA A 9 17.55 1.16 23.11
CA ALA A 9 17.81 1.02 24.55
C ALA A 9 19.32 0.95 24.86
N GLU A 10 20.11 0.40 23.94
CA GLU A 10 21.59 0.44 23.96
C GLU A 10 22.16 1.84 23.65
N GLY A 11 21.31 2.83 23.34
CA GLY A 11 21.72 4.22 23.09
C GLY A 11 22.22 4.50 21.67
N LYS A 12 22.07 3.55 20.73
CA LYS A 12 22.60 3.70 19.37
C LYS A 12 21.89 4.77 18.57
N GLY A 13 22.65 5.47 17.73
CA GLY A 13 22.13 6.51 16.85
C GLY A 13 21.41 5.92 15.63
N TRP A 14 20.49 6.69 15.01
CA TRP A 14 19.73 6.21 13.85
C TRP A 14 20.59 5.78 12.65
N ARG A 15 21.76 6.41 12.44
CA ARG A 15 22.67 6.05 11.33
C ARG A 15 23.44 4.76 11.62
N GLU A 16 23.76 4.50 12.88
CA GLU A 16 24.42 3.28 13.32
C GLU A 16 23.47 2.10 13.21
N MET A 17 22.25 2.24 13.73
CA MET A 17 21.18 1.27 13.53
C MET A 17 20.90 0.97 12.05
N ALA A 18 20.98 1.98 11.18
CA ALA A 18 20.81 1.79 9.73
C ALA A 18 21.93 0.91 9.12
N ARG A 19 23.18 1.10 9.56
CA ARG A 19 24.31 0.26 9.11
C ARG A 19 24.20 -1.16 9.62
N GLU A 20 23.86 -1.34 10.90
CA GLU A 20 23.73 -2.66 11.51
C GLU A 20 22.54 -3.46 10.98
N THR A 21 21.40 -2.81 10.75
CA THR A 21 20.20 -3.48 10.26
C THR A 21 20.15 -3.57 8.73
N GLY A 22 21.01 -2.86 8.00
CA GLY A 22 20.96 -2.77 6.54
C GLY A 22 19.74 -2.00 5.99
N HIS A 23 18.98 -1.33 6.85
CA HIS A 23 17.80 -0.56 6.45
C HIS A 23 18.12 0.93 6.38
N SER A 24 17.35 1.68 5.58
CA SER A 24 17.52 3.14 5.53
C SER A 24 17.27 3.77 6.92
N LYS A 25 17.96 4.87 7.22
CA LYS A 25 17.71 5.69 8.42
C LYS A 25 16.22 6.08 8.55
N ASN A 26 15.55 6.28 7.42
CA ASN A 26 14.12 6.63 7.41
C ASN A 26 13.25 5.45 7.84
N THR A 27 13.62 4.22 7.44
CA THR A 27 12.96 3.00 7.90
C THR A 27 13.15 2.82 9.40
N VAL A 28 14.38 2.99 9.90
CA VAL A 28 14.69 2.95 11.34
C VAL A 28 13.82 3.95 12.11
N LYS A 29 13.80 5.23 11.68
CA LYS A 29 12.96 6.26 12.29
C LYS A 29 11.47 5.90 12.29
N LYS A 30 10.94 5.49 11.14
CA LYS A 30 9.54 5.14 10.97
C LYS A 30 9.15 4.01 11.94
N TYR A 31 9.96 2.96 12.02
CA TYR A 31 9.63 1.77 12.80
C TYR A 31 9.86 1.97 14.30
N LEU A 32 10.74 2.89 14.70
CA LEU A 32 10.84 3.34 16.08
C LEU A 32 9.65 4.22 16.52
N ARG A 33 9.12 5.06 15.62
CA ARG A 33 7.99 5.95 15.92
C ARG A 33 6.64 5.24 15.86
N ASP A 34 6.40 4.52 14.78
CA ASP A 34 5.09 3.94 14.44
C ASP A 34 4.97 2.48 14.92
N GLY A 35 6.04 1.93 15.51
CA GLY A 35 6.18 0.51 15.78
C GLY A 35 6.41 -0.31 14.50
N HIS A 36 6.73 -1.59 14.65
CA HIS A 36 6.75 -2.51 13.51
C HIS A 36 5.31 -2.92 13.22
N PRO A 37 4.74 -2.56 12.06
CA PRO A 37 3.41 -3.05 11.73
C PRO A 37 3.48 -4.57 11.55
N VAL A 38 2.58 -5.29 12.24
CA VAL A 38 2.46 -6.77 12.20
C VAL A 38 2.17 -7.24 10.77
N GLU A 39 1.48 -6.41 9.98
CA GLU A 39 1.21 -6.64 8.56
C GLU A 39 1.56 -5.40 7.73
N ALA A 40 2.04 -5.63 6.50
CA ALA A 40 2.22 -4.54 5.55
C ALA A 40 0.85 -3.87 5.29
N LYS A 41 0.73 -2.57 5.60
CA LYS A 41 -0.48 -1.80 5.27
C LYS A 41 -0.79 -1.99 3.78
N ARG A 42 -1.92 -2.64 3.48
CA ARG A 42 -2.42 -2.73 2.11
C ARG A 42 -2.59 -1.32 1.59
N ARG A 43 -1.95 -1.03 0.45
CA ARG A 43 -2.16 0.25 -0.22
C ARG A 43 -3.61 0.26 -0.72
N PRO A 44 -4.33 1.39 -0.58
CA PRO A 44 -5.64 1.50 -1.19
C PRO A 44 -5.50 1.23 -2.69
N GLN A 45 -6.39 0.42 -3.23
CA GLN A 45 -6.43 0.17 -4.67
C GLN A 45 -6.67 1.51 -5.36
N ARG A 46 -5.84 1.83 -6.36
CA ARG A 46 -6.02 3.04 -7.14
C ARG A 46 -7.34 2.92 -7.88
N ARG A 47 -8.13 3.99 -7.87
CA ARG A 47 -9.35 4.07 -8.68
C ARG A 47 -9.02 3.73 -10.13
N THR A 48 -9.71 2.75 -10.69
CA THR A 48 -9.50 2.39 -12.09
C THR A 48 -10.07 3.47 -13.01
N LYS A 49 -9.58 3.57 -14.25
CA LYS A 49 -10.14 4.52 -15.23
C LYS A 49 -11.63 4.28 -15.51
N LEU A 50 -12.11 3.05 -15.29
CA LEU A 50 -13.47 2.62 -15.59
C LEU A 50 -14.44 2.84 -14.42
N GLU A 51 -13.95 2.98 -13.18
CA GLU A 51 -14.79 3.18 -12.00
C GLU A 51 -15.85 4.29 -12.13
N PRO A 52 -15.53 5.48 -12.71
CA PRO A 52 -16.53 6.52 -12.90
C PRO A 52 -17.66 6.15 -13.86
N PHE A 53 -17.42 5.18 -14.75
CA PHE A 53 -18.34 4.80 -15.82
C PHE A 53 -19.15 3.54 -15.49
N ILE A 54 -18.85 2.84 -14.40
CA ILE A 54 -19.58 1.62 -14.00
C ILE A 54 -21.11 1.86 -13.96
N PRO A 55 -21.64 2.93 -13.34
CA PRO A 55 -23.09 3.15 -13.28
C PRO A 55 -23.71 3.33 -14.68
N GLN A 56 -22.99 3.99 -15.58
CA GLN A 56 -23.44 4.22 -16.95
C GLN A 56 -23.40 2.92 -17.77
N ILE A 57 -22.37 2.10 -17.58
CA ILE A 57 -22.26 0.78 -18.21
C ILE A 57 -23.39 -0.13 -17.71
N GLU A 58 -23.68 -0.13 -16.41
CA GLU A 58 -24.79 -0.89 -15.81
C GLU A 58 -26.14 -0.45 -16.34
N GLN A 59 -26.36 0.86 -16.49
CA GLN A 59 -27.55 1.40 -17.12
C GLN A 59 -27.69 0.89 -18.56
N TRP A 60 -26.66 1.01 -19.39
CA TRP A 60 -26.69 0.50 -20.77
C TRP A 60 -26.91 -1.01 -20.86
N MET A 61 -26.34 -1.79 -19.92
CA MET A 61 -26.60 -3.23 -19.83
C MET A 61 -28.08 -3.50 -19.53
N SER A 62 -28.69 -2.74 -18.62
CA SER A 62 -30.11 -2.89 -18.28
C SER A 62 -31.05 -2.48 -19.42
N GLU A 63 -30.64 -1.50 -20.24
CA GLU A 63 -31.38 -1.02 -21.41
C GLU A 63 -31.25 -1.94 -22.64
N GLY A 64 -30.52 -3.07 -22.50
CA GLY A 64 -30.37 -4.05 -23.57
C GLY A 64 -29.42 -3.62 -24.70
N LEU A 65 -28.54 -2.63 -24.45
CA LEU A 65 -27.70 -2.01 -25.48
C LEU A 65 -26.72 -3.01 -26.14
N PHE A 66 -26.42 -4.14 -25.50
CA PHE A 66 -25.58 -5.20 -26.06
C PHE A 66 -26.33 -6.20 -26.98
N LEU A 67 -27.66 -6.13 -27.05
CA LEU A 67 -28.46 -7.00 -27.94
C LEU A 67 -28.48 -6.53 -29.41
N LEU A 68 -27.86 -5.38 -29.72
CA LEU A 68 -27.87 -4.76 -31.05
C LEU A 68 -26.50 -4.79 -31.75
N SER A 69 -25.65 -5.77 -31.46
CA SER A 69 -24.49 -6.08 -32.32
C SER A 69 -24.76 -7.36 -33.11
N PRO A 70 -25.47 -7.31 -34.26
CA PRO A 70 -25.49 -8.41 -35.19
C PRO A 70 -24.14 -8.41 -35.93
N GLY A 71 -23.17 -9.17 -35.43
CA GLY A 71 -21.89 -9.35 -36.11
C GLY A 71 -20.66 -9.36 -35.20
N ILE A 72 -20.57 -10.35 -34.32
CA ILE A 72 -19.35 -11.15 -34.12
C ILE A 72 -19.78 -12.60 -34.23
#